data_AF-A0A6J6FDR8-F1
#
_entry.id   AF-A0A6J6FDR8-F1
#
_cell.length_a   1.000
_cell.length_b   1.000
_cell.length_c   1.000
_cell.angle_alpha   90.00
_cell.angle_beta   90.00
_cell.angle_gamma   90.00
#
_symmetry.space_group_name_H-M   'P 1'
#
loop_
_entity.id
_entity.type
_entity.pdbx_description
1 polymer ?
#
loop_
_entity_poly.entity_id
_entity_poly.type
_entity_poly.pdbx_seq_one_letter_code
_entity_poly.pdbx_strand_id
1 'polypeptide(L)'
;MDYDACSGGMIEVSAGEDWDKFVALTIDKGFADLESLSGIPGTVGGAPIQNIGAYGHEVSETVARVKTFDRQKSEIVTFSNSECKFSYRHSIFKEELGRYVILNVTFQLRKGEQSLPIAYTELAKHLSVNIGDRVKVTDVRKAVLQLRASKGMLIDSKNEINSAGSFFINPILSKEIADSLPPEAPRWQQPDGKVKTSAAWLMEHAGITKGEKLAGAQISNKHVLALTNSGDATAEDIVELAKKARKKVFEKFGIKLQAEVQLVGVDLD
;
A
#
# COMPACT_ATOMS: atom_id res chain seq x y z
N MET A 1 15.80 19.36 -15.10
CA MET A 1 16.01 19.14 -13.66
C MET A 1 16.59 20.44 -13.13
N ASP A 2 15.79 21.21 -12.38
CA ASP A 2 16.31 22.38 -11.67
C ASP A 2 16.90 21.87 -10.35
N TYR A 3 18.19 22.18 -10.14
CA TYR A 3 18.98 21.68 -9.02
C TYR A 3 19.34 22.83 -8.10
N ASP A 4 19.10 22.65 -6.80
CA ASP A 4 19.72 23.46 -5.75
C ASP A 4 20.51 22.52 -4.82
N ALA A 5 21.75 22.90 -4.50
CA ALA A 5 22.75 22.02 -3.92
C ALA A 5 22.40 21.55 -2.49
N CYS A 6 21.38 22.15 -1.87
CA CYS A 6 20.98 21.92 -0.48
C CYS A 6 19.50 21.48 -0.28
N SER A 7 18.66 21.34 -1.32
CA SER A 7 17.19 21.23 -1.13
C SER A 7 16.51 19.99 -1.74
N GLY A 8 17.26 19.00 -2.24
CA GLY A 8 16.67 17.86 -2.96
C GLY A 8 16.33 18.20 -4.42
N GLY A 9 15.44 17.43 -5.04
CA GLY A 9 15.07 17.59 -6.44
C GLY A 9 13.59 17.40 -6.70
N MET A 10 13.06 18.19 -7.63
CA MET A 10 11.72 18.03 -8.18
C MET A 10 11.78 17.13 -9.41
N ILE A 11 11.20 15.94 -9.32
CA ILE A 11 11.27 14.92 -10.38
C ILE A 11 9.85 14.72 -10.93
N GLU A 12 9.59 15.16 -12.17
CA GLU A 12 8.35 14.86 -12.88
C GLU A 12 8.50 13.54 -13.65
N VAL A 13 7.52 12.65 -13.49
CA VAL A 13 7.54 11.30 -14.06
C VAL A 13 6.19 11.02 -14.71
N SER A 14 6.22 10.38 -15.88
CA SER A 14 5.01 10.00 -16.62
C SER A 14 4.23 8.89 -15.90
N ALA A 15 2.90 8.95 -15.98
CA ALA A 15 2.00 8.05 -15.27
C ALA A 15 2.16 6.56 -15.65
N GLY A 16 2.64 6.27 -16.86
CA GLY A 16 2.84 4.91 -17.36
C GLY A 16 4.15 4.26 -16.91
N GLU A 17 5.04 4.99 -16.23
CA GLU A 17 6.31 4.45 -15.77
C GLU A 17 6.10 3.40 -14.66
N ASP A 18 6.93 2.36 -14.68
CA ASP A 18 6.94 1.32 -13.65
C ASP A 18 7.41 1.90 -12.32
N TRP A 19 6.64 1.66 -11.25
CA TRP A 19 6.91 2.24 -9.94
C TRP A 19 8.25 1.79 -9.37
N ASP A 20 8.54 0.48 -9.32
CA ASP A 20 9.76 0.01 -8.66
C ASP A 20 11.02 0.33 -9.47
N LYS A 21 10.93 0.36 -10.81
CA LYS A 21 12.03 0.87 -11.65
C LYS A 21 12.30 2.35 -11.37
N PHE A 22 11.26 3.15 -11.18
CA PHE A 22 11.41 4.54 -10.77
C PHE A 22 12.10 4.66 -9.40
N VAL A 23 11.65 3.91 -8.39
CA VAL A 23 12.30 3.89 -7.05
C VAL A 23 13.77 3.46 -7.14
N ALA A 24 14.08 2.44 -7.93
CA ALA A 24 15.46 1.99 -8.14
C ALA A 24 16.32 3.09 -8.77
N LEU A 25 15.78 3.77 -9.79
CA LEU A 25 16.46 4.87 -10.47
C LEU A 25 16.72 6.05 -9.53
N THR A 26 15.77 6.43 -8.68
CA THR A 26 15.98 7.54 -7.73
C THR A 26 17.13 7.23 -6.77
N ILE A 27 17.21 5.99 -6.27
CA ILE A 27 18.30 5.56 -5.38
C ILE A 27 19.64 5.53 -6.12
N ASP A 28 19.69 5.03 -7.36
CA ASP A 28 20.90 5.08 -8.21
C ASP A 28 21.40 6.51 -8.45
N LYS A 29 20.48 7.48 -8.57
CA LYS A 29 20.79 8.91 -8.71
C LYS A 29 21.07 9.64 -7.39
N GLY A 30 21.14 8.92 -6.27
CA GLY A 30 21.48 9.50 -4.96
C GLY A 30 20.35 10.27 -4.29
N PHE A 31 19.10 9.94 -4.63
CA PHE A 31 17.91 10.43 -3.92
C PHE A 31 17.44 9.42 -2.87
N ALA A 32 16.77 9.95 -1.85
CA ALA A 32 16.14 9.22 -0.75
C ALA A 32 14.62 9.45 -0.72
N ASP A 33 13.95 8.83 0.25
CA ASP A 33 12.54 8.97 0.65
C ASP A 33 11.55 8.02 -0.04
N LEU A 34 12.00 7.23 -1.01
CA LEU A 34 11.17 6.21 -1.68
C LEU A 34 11.55 4.77 -1.34
N GLU A 35 12.66 4.56 -0.62
CA GLU A 35 13.23 3.23 -0.35
C GLU A 35 12.25 2.27 0.35
N SER A 36 11.41 2.78 1.25
CA SER A 36 10.37 2.02 1.96
C SER A 36 9.24 1.54 1.06
N LEU A 37 9.09 2.15 -0.12
CA LEU A 37 8.07 1.83 -1.13
C LEU A 37 8.61 0.93 -2.25
N SER A 38 9.82 0.39 -2.09
CA SER A 38 10.43 -0.55 -3.03
C SER A 38 9.59 -1.82 -3.21
N GLY A 39 9.54 -2.31 -4.44
CA GLY A 39 8.87 -3.56 -4.82
C GLY A 39 7.35 -3.50 -4.84
N ILE A 40 6.74 -2.31 -4.69
CA ILE A 40 5.31 -2.14 -4.95
C ILE A 40 5.07 -2.26 -6.47
N PRO A 41 4.21 -3.18 -6.94
CA PRO A 41 3.90 -3.29 -8.36
C PRO A 41 3.01 -2.14 -8.86
N GLY A 42 2.94 -2.01 -10.18
CA GLY A 42 2.08 -1.04 -10.84
C GLY A 42 2.85 0.18 -11.34
N THR A 43 2.13 1.26 -11.61
CA THR A 43 2.69 2.43 -12.26
C THR A 43 2.78 3.63 -11.33
N VAL A 44 3.63 4.58 -11.71
CA VAL A 44 3.73 5.90 -11.07
C VAL A 44 2.38 6.63 -11.05
N GLY A 45 1.57 6.49 -12.11
CA GLY A 45 0.22 7.07 -12.16
C GLY A 45 -0.78 6.40 -11.22
N GLY A 46 -0.60 5.10 -10.93
CA GLY A 46 -1.44 4.38 -9.96
C GLY A 46 -1.13 4.75 -8.50
N ALA A 47 0.11 5.14 -8.22
CA ALA A 47 0.60 5.39 -6.86
C ALA A 47 -0.22 6.44 -6.08
N PRO A 48 -0.58 7.61 -6.64
CA PRO A 48 -1.40 8.60 -5.95
C PRO A 48 -2.84 8.15 -5.71
N ILE A 49 -3.43 7.33 -6.58
CA ILE A 49 -4.86 7.01 -6.51
C ILE A 49 -5.23 6.45 -5.14
N GLN A 50 -4.44 5.50 -4.64
CA GLN A 50 -4.66 4.92 -3.33
C GLN A 50 -3.64 5.38 -2.29
N ASN A 51 -2.88 6.46 -2.54
CA ASN A 51 -1.80 6.89 -1.67
C ASN A 51 -0.95 5.69 -1.19
N ILE A 52 -0.31 5.00 -2.15
CA ILE A 52 0.39 3.75 -1.85
C ILE A 52 1.36 3.94 -0.68
N GLY A 53 1.44 2.92 0.17
CA GLY A 53 2.28 3.00 1.36
C GLY A 53 2.70 1.64 1.83
N ALA A 54 3.94 1.57 2.30
CA ALA A 54 4.52 0.35 2.85
C ALA A 54 5.59 0.72 3.88
N TYR A 55 5.77 -0.17 4.86
CA TYR A 55 6.84 -0.06 5.85
C TYR A 55 6.93 1.31 6.56
N GLY A 56 5.77 1.87 6.88
CA GLY A 56 5.67 3.07 7.71
C GLY A 56 5.64 4.38 6.93
N HIS A 57 5.77 4.33 5.60
CA HIS A 57 5.72 5.51 4.75
C HIS A 57 4.65 5.40 3.66
N GLU A 58 4.21 6.55 3.17
CA GLU A 58 3.23 6.72 2.11
C GLU A 58 3.75 7.68 1.03
N VAL A 59 3.29 7.51 -0.21
CA VAL A 59 3.76 8.31 -1.35
C VAL A 59 3.43 9.80 -1.19
N SER A 60 2.37 10.13 -0.44
CA SER A 60 1.98 11.50 -0.11
C SER A 60 3.07 12.29 0.63
N GLU A 61 4.03 11.64 1.29
CA GLU A 61 5.17 12.33 1.93
C GLU A 61 6.13 12.96 0.91
N THR A 62 6.08 12.52 -0.35
CA THR A 62 7.01 12.95 -1.40
C THR A 62 6.33 13.54 -2.63
N VAL A 63 5.04 13.27 -2.88
CA VAL A 63 4.31 13.86 -4.01
C VAL A 63 4.19 15.36 -3.81
N ALA A 64 4.71 16.15 -4.75
CA ALA A 64 4.53 17.60 -4.75
C ALA A 64 3.25 18.02 -5.51
N ARG A 65 2.99 17.38 -6.65
CA ARG A 65 1.81 17.65 -7.49
C ARG A 65 1.46 16.48 -8.40
N VAL A 66 0.19 16.39 -8.77
CA VAL A 66 -0.35 15.39 -9.69
C VAL A 66 -1.04 16.11 -10.85
N LYS A 67 -0.51 15.94 -12.06
CA LYS A 67 -1.10 16.49 -13.29
C LYS A 67 -2.06 15.46 -13.87
N THR A 68 -3.29 15.89 -14.15
CA THR A 68 -4.38 15.02 -14.59
C THR A 68 -5.11 15.60 -15.79
N PHE A 69 -5.82 14.76 -16.52
CA PHE A 69 -6.90 15.15 -17.42
C PHE A 69 -8.24 14.91 -16.72
N ASP A 70 -9.05 15.97 -16.54
CA ASP A 70 -10.42 15.87 -16.03
C ASP A 70 -11.36 15.50 -17.19
N ARG A 71 -11.87 14.26 -17.18
CA ARG A 71 -12.75 13.75 -18.24
C ARG A 71 -14.10 14.45 -18.31
N GLN A 72 -14.56 15.06 -17.22
CA GLN A 72 -15.84 15.77 -17.22
C GLN A 72 -15.72 17.15 -17.85
N LYS A 73 -14.61 17.84 -17.56
CA LYS A 73 -14.34 19.19 -18.08
C LYS A 73 -13.55 19.21 -19.38
N SER A 74 -12.96 18.07 -19.76
CA SER A 74 -12.06 17.93 -20.91
C SER A 74 -10.87 18.89 -20.86
N GLU A 75 -10.28 19.07 -19.68
CA GLU A 75 -9.16 19.99 -19.46
C GLU A 75 -8.05 19.34 -18.61
N ILE A 76 -6.86 19.93 -18.65
CA ILE A 76 -5.76 19.53 -17.79
C ILE A 76 -5.88 20.27 -16.46
N VAL A 77 -5.91 19.52 -15.35
CA VAL A 77 -5.93 20.04 -13.99
C VAL A 77 -4.71 19.50 -13.24
N THR A 78 -3.99 20.39 -12.54
CA THR A 78 -2.87 20.01 -11.68
C THR A 78 -3.26 20.22 -10.22
N PHE A 79 -3.19 19.14 -9.44
CA PHE A 79 -3.45 19.16 -8.00
C PHE A 79 -2.11 19.30 -7.27
N SER A 80 -2.02 20.22 -6.32
CA SER A 80 -0.99 20.21 -5.29
C SER A 80 -1.17 19.02 -4.33
N ASN A 81 -0.16 18.73 -3.51
CA ASN A 81 -0.24 17.67 -2.50
C ASN A 81 -1.49 17.79 -1.61
N SER A 82 -1.78 19.00 -1.09
CA SER A 82 -2.93 19.23 -0.20
C SER A 82 -4.27 19.04 -0.93
N GLU A 83 -4.36 19.44 -2.20
CA GLU A 83 -5.56 19.26 -3.02
C GLU A 83 -5.81 17.79 -3.42
N CYS A 84 -4.78 16.93 -3.37
CA CYS A 84 -4.95 15.49 -3.58
C CYS A 84 -5.73 14.80 -2.46
N LYS A 85 -5.90 15.47 -1.30
CA LYS A 85 -6.62 14.96 -0.11
C LYS A 85 -6.14 13.56 0.32
N PHE A 86 -4.82 13.34 0.31
CA PHE A 86 -4.26 12.05 0.69
C PHE A 86 -4.61 11.68 2.14
N SER A 87 -5.00 10.43 2.33
CA SER A 87 -5.12 9.79 3.64
C SER A 87 -4.87 8.28 3.48
N TYR A 88 -5.00 7.51 4.56
CA TYR A 88 -4.70 6.08 4.53
C TYR A 88 -5.51 5.35 3.44
N ARG A 89 -4.80 4.88 2.40
CA ARG A 89 -5.37 4.18 1.23
C ARG A 89 -6.42 4.97 0.44
N HIS A 90 -6.32 6.30 0.45
CA HIS A 90 -7.33 7.19 -0.12
C HIS A 90 -6.74 8.49 -0.70
N SER A 91 -7.42 9.03 -1.71
CA SER A 91 -7.16 10.32 -2.33
C SER A 91 -8.45 10.83 -3.01
N ILE A 92 -8.46 12.09 -3.44
CA ILE A 92 -9.52 12.66 -4.28
C ILE A 92 -9.74 11.86 -5.57
N PHE A 93 -8.70 11.21 -6.11
CA PHE A 93 -8.80 10.42 -7.34
C PHE A 93 -9.53 9.08 -7.12
N LYS A 94 -9.52 8.57 -5.88
CA LYS A 94 -10.30 7.41 -5.47
C LYS A 94 -11.74 7.80 -5.09
N GLU A 95 -11.93 8.98 -4.52
CA GLU A 95 -13.26 9.57 -4.25
C GLU A 95 -14.03 9.83 -5.56
N GLU A 96 -13.38 10.47 -6.53
CA GLU A 96 -13.93 10.82 -7.85
C GLU A 96 -13.60 9.75 -8.90
N LEU A 97 -13.90 8.49 -8.58
CA LEU A 97 -13.51 7.33 -9.38
C LEU A 97 -13.95 7.47 -10.85
N GLY A 98 -12.99 7.33 -11.77
CA GLY A 98 -13.24 7.38 -13.20
C GLY A 98 -13.27 8.78 -13.82
N ARG A 99 -13.17 9.85 -13.03
CA ARG A 99 -13.14 11.24 -13.54
C ARG A 99 -11.77 11.69 -14.02
N TYR A 100 -10.74 11.53 -13.18
CA TYR A 100 -9.41 12.03 -13.46
C TYR A 100 -8.50 10.93 -14.04
N VAL A 101 -7.79 11.26 -15.11
CA VAL A 101 -6.71 10.42 -15.66
C VAL A 101 -5.38 11.05 -15.28
N ILE A 102 -4.59 10.39 -14.45
CA ILE A 102 -3.26 10.89 -14.05
C ILE A 102 -2.31 10.81 -15.26
N LEU A 103 -1.67 11.93 -15.59
CA LEU A 103 -0.74 12.08 -16.72
C LEU A 103 0.72 12.06 -16.23
N ASN A 104 1.00 12.83 -15.18
CA ASN A 104 2.32 12.91 -14.56
C ASN A 104 2.20 13.10 -13.05
N VAL A 105 3.20 12.61 -12.33
CA VAL A 105 3.37 12.87 -10.90
C VAL A 105 4.72 13.56 -10.72
N THR A 106 4.74 14.68 -9.98
CA THR A 106 5.98 15.32 -9.56
C THR A 106 6.26 14.96 -8.11
N PHE A 107 7.47 14.47 -7.83
CA PHE A 107 7.97 14.16 -6.50
C PHE A 107 9.00 15.20 -6.06
N GLN A 108 8.96 15.57 -4.78
CA GLN A 108 10.02 16.29 -4.09
C GLN A 108 10.81 15.26 -3.28
N LEU A 109 12.04 14.95 -3.72
CA LEU A 109 12.90 13.96 -3.06
C LEU A 109 14.15 14.61 -2.50
N ARG A 110 14.58 14.20 -1.30
CA ARG A 110 15.85 14.67 -0.76
C ARG A 110 17.02 14.02 -1.51
N LYS A 111 18.11 14.77 -1.65
CA LYS A 111 19.40 14.21 -2.03
C LYS A 111 20.09 13.67 -0.78
N GLY A 112 20.59 12.45 -0.82
CA GLY A 112 21.31 11.86 0.30
C GLY A 112 21.20 10.35 0.36
N GLU A 113 22.05 9.76 1.21
CA GLU A 113 22.17 8.31 1.33
C GLU A 113 21.38 7.72 2.51
N GLN A 114 20.83 8.58 3.38
CA GLN A 114 20.11 8.16 4.58
C GLN A 114 18.60 8.19 4.38
N SER A 115 17.95 7.13 4.82
CA SER A 115 16.51 6.92 4.74
C SER A 115 15.72 7.95 5.53
N LEU A 116 14.40 7.96 5.33
CA LEU A 116 13.48 8.44 6.36
C LEU A 116 13.63 7.61 7.65
N PRO A 117 13.22 8.15 8.82
CA PRO A 117 13.27 7.40 10.07
C PRO A 117 12.49 6.10 9.95
N ILE A 118 13.07 4.96 10.35
CA ILE A 118 12.39 3.67 10.26
C ILE A 118 11.16 3.69 11.17
N ALA A 119 9.98 3.67 10.55
CA ALA A 119 8.70 3.80 11.25
C ALA A 119 7.93 2.48 11.40
N TYR A 120 8.48 1.36 10.92
CA TYR A 120 7.80 0.06 10.93
C TYR A 120 8.58 -1.01 11.70
N THR A 121 7.94 -1.60 12.71
CA THR A 121 8.58 -2.50 13.68
C THR A 121 9.24 -3.71 13.04
N GLU A 122 8.60 -4.33 12.05
CA GLU A 122 9.18 -5.50 11.38
C GLU A 122 10.41 -5.13 10.54
N LEU A 123 10.40 -3.95 9.91
CA LEU A 123 11.55 -3.45 9.15
C LEU A 123 12.72 -3.11 10.09
N ALA A 124 12.43 -2.44 11.22
CA ALA A 124 13.42 -2.14 12.25
C ALA A 124 14.08 -3.42 12.78
N LYS A 125 13.27 -4.46 13.09
CA LYS A 125 13.77 -5.78 13.50
C LYS A 125 14.64 -6.43 12.43
N HIS A 126 14.21 -6.42 11.17
CA HIS A 126 14.96 -7.04 10.07
C HIS A 126 16.31 -6.35 9.82
N LEU A 127 16.36 -5.03 10.02
CA LEU A 127 17.57 -4.22 9.90
C LEU A 127 18.44 -4.23 11.17
N SER A 128 17.98 -4.83 12.27
CA SER A 128 18.62 -4.75 13.59
C SER A 128 18.83 -3.31 14.10
N VAL A 129 17.82 -2.45 13.92
CA VAL A 129 17.82 -1.04 14.35
C VAL A 129 16.57 -0.71 15.17
N ASN A 130 16.56 0.47 15.79
CA ASN A 130 15.40 0.97 16.53
C ASN A 130 14.44 1.73 15.62
N ILE A 131 13.19 1.85 16.06
CA ILE A 131 12.24 2.79 15.45
C ILE A 131 12.79 4.21 15.60
N GLY A 132 12.75 4.97 14.52
CA GLY A 132 13.27 6.33 14.46
C GLY A 132 14.72 6.43 13.97
N ASP A 133 15.47 5.32 13.94
CA ASP A 133 16.81 5.30 13.36
C ASP A 133 16.76 5.57 11.85
N ARG A 134 17.85 6.11 11.31
CA ARG A 134 18.06 6.25 9.86
C ARG A 134 19.19 5.33 9.45
N VAL A 135 19.03 4.69 8.30
CA VAL A 135 20.04 3.79 7.73
C VAL A 135 20.23 4.09 6.24
N LYS A 136 21.18 3.42 5.59
CA LYS A 136 21.41 3.63 4.15
C LYS A 136 20.17 3.24 3.34
N VAL A 137 19.79 4.08 2.37
CA VAL A 137 18.64 3.85 1.49
C VAL A 137 18.73 2.51 0.76
N THR A 138 19.94 2.08 0.40
CA THR A 138 20.21 0.78 -0.24
C THR A 138 19.90 -0.40 0.69
N ASP A 139 20.19 -0.26 1.99
CA ASP A 139 19.94 -1.30 2.99
C ASP A 139 18.43 -1.40 3.28
N VAL A 140 17.72 -0.26 3.35
CA VAL A 140 16.25 -0.26 3.45
C VAL A 140 15.62 -0.93 2.24
N ARG A 141 15.99 -0.52 1.02
CA ARG A 141 15.45 -1.12 -0.21
C ARG A 141 15.66 -2.64 -0.21
N LYS A 142 16.87 -3.11 0.12
CA LYS A 142 17.18 -4.53 0.21
C LYS A 142 16.30 -5.26 1.24
N ALA A 143 16.20 -4.71 2.45
CA ALA A 143 15.38 -5.30 3.52
C ALA A 143 13.89 -5.34 3.14
N VAL A 144 13.37 -4.26 2.58
CA VAL A 144 11.98 -4.15 2.09
C VAL A 144 11.70 -5.21 1.04
N LEU A 145 12.56 -5.34 0.02
CA LEU A 145 12.39 -6.36 -1.02
C LEU A 145 12.41 -7.79 -0.43
N GLN A 146 13.30 -8.06 0.53
CA GLN A 146 13.33 -9.36 1.22
C GLN A 146 12.04 -9.65 2.00
N LEU A 147 11.55 -8.68 2.77
CA LEU A 147 10.30 -8.80 3.54
C LEU A 147 9.07 -8.92 2.64
N ARG A 148 9.06 -8.25 1.48
CA ARG A 148 7.99 -8.41 0.49
C ARG A 148 8.03 -9.80 -0.16
N ALA A 149 9.21 -10.29 -0.53
CA ALA A 149 9.37 -11.61 -1.12
C ALA A 149 8.90 -12.73 -0.18
N SER A 150 9.23 -12.64 1.12
CA SER A 150 8.80 -13.63 2.12
C SER A 150 7.28 -13.69 2.30
N LYS A 151 6.58 -12.56 2.05
CA LYS A 151 5.12 -12.46 2.10
C LYS A 151 4.43 -12.70 0.77
N GLY A 152 5.20 -12.93 -0.30
CA GLY A 152 4.66 -13.10 -1.65
C GLY A 152 4.10 -11.82 -2.25
N MET A 153 4.60 -10.65 -1.84
CA MET A 153 4.13 -9.32 -2.24
C MET A 153 4.96 -8.69 -3.38
N LEU A 154 5.75 -9.50 -4.10
CA LEU A 154 6.51 -9.08 -5.28
C LEU A 154 5.95 -9.75 -6.53
N ILE A 155 5.99 -9.07 -7.67
CA ILE A 155 5.79 -9.70 -8.97
C ILE A 155 7.18 -10.06 -9.49
N ASP A 156 7.57 -11.32 -9.34
CA ASP A 156 8.80 -11.86 -9.90
C ASP A 156 8.60 -13.29 -10.40
N SER A 157 9.50 -13.76 -11.27
CA SER A 157 9.43 -15.09 -11.89
C SER A 157 9.54 -16.26 -10.91
N LYS A 158 9.90 -16.00 -9.65
CA LYS A 158 10.05 -17.02 -8.59
C LYS A 158 8.86 -17.04 -7.63
N ASN A 159 8.02 -16.00 -7.66
CA ASN A 159 6.91 -15.85 -6.74
C ASN A 159 5.60 -16.26 -7.43
N GLU A 160 5.16 -17.49 -7.15
CA GLU A 160 3.92 -18.09 -7.68
C GLU A 160 2.64 -17.56 -6.98
N ILE A 161 2.64 -16.28 -6.55
CA ILE A 161 1.50 -15.67 -5.84
C ILE A 161 0.80 -14.69 -6.78
N ASN A 162 -0.22 -15.21 -7.48
CA ASN A 162 -1.05 -14.43 -8.40
C ASN A 162 -2.13 -13.68 -7.60
N SER A 163 -1.80 -12.50 -7.07
CA SER A 163 -2.72 -11.69 -6.27
C SER A 163 -2.69 -10.22 -6.68
N ALA A 164 -3.66 -9.44 -6.20
CA ALA A 164 -3.65 -7.98 -6.24
C ALA A 164 -3.02 -7.36 -4.95
N GLY A 165 -2.13 -8.08 -4.28
CA GLY A 165 -1.57 -7.69 -2.98
C GLY A 165 -2.55 -7.91 -1.83
N SER A 166 -2.51 -7.06 -0.81
CA SER A 166 -3.48 -7.09 0.28
C SER A 166 -4.88 -6.78 -0.25
N PHE A 167 -5.81 -7.71 -0.07
CA PHE A 167 -7.18 -7.55 -0.53
C PHE A 167 -7.99 -6.60 0.36
N PHE A 168 -7.73 -6.58 1.66
CA PHE A 168 -8.39 -5.72 2.64
C PHE A 168 -7.44 -4.70 3.24
N ILE A 169 -7.92 -3.47 3.45
CA ILE A 169 -7.20 -2.46 4.22
C ILE A 169 -7.25 -2.77 5.72
N ASN A 170 -6.29 -2.24 6.47
CA ASN A 170 -6.32 -2.28 7.93
C ASN A 170 -7.47 -1.40 8.46
N PRO A 171 -8.40 -1.93 9.28
CA PRO A 171 -9.49 -1.14 9.83
C PRO A 171 -8.98 -0.02 10.73
N ILE A 172 -9.59 1.16 10.60
CA ILE A 172 -9.46 2.27 11.55
C ILE A 172 -10.75 2.31 12.37
N LEU A 173 -10.63 2.07 13.67
CA LEU A 173 -11.73 1.84 14.60
C LEU A 173 -11.86 3.00 15.57
N SER A 174 -13.06 3.19 16.13
CA SER A 174 -13.21 4.03 17.32
C SER A 174 -12.46 3.40 18.50
N LYS A 175 -12.15 4.22 19.50
CA LYS A 175 -11.42 3.76 20.69
C LYS A 175 -12.18 2.64 21.40
N GLU A 176 -13.50 2.75 21.51
CA GLU A 176 -14.37 1.80 22.19
C GLU A 176 -14.32 0.41 21.54
N ILE A 177 -14.39 0.35 20.21
CA ILE A 177 -14.29 -0.92 19.47
C ILE A 177 -12.87 -1.49 19.62
N ALA A 178 -11.83 -0.66 19.52
CA ALA A 178 -10.45 -1.10 19.63
C ALA A 178 -10.09 -1.63 21.04
N ASP A 179 -10.70 -1.08 22.09
CA ASP A 179 -10.55 -1.54 23.47
C ASP A 179 -11.24 -2.89 23.69
N SER A 180 -12.30 -3.20 22.93
CA SER A 180 -12.99 -4.50 22.99
C SER A 180 -12.20 -5.66 22.34
N LEU A 181 -11.17 -5.36 21.55
CA LEU A 181 -10.32 -6.37 20.93
C LEU A 181 -9.48 -7.09 21.99
N PRO A 182 -9.04 -8.34 21.71
CA PRO A 182 -8.09 -9.03 22.58
C PRO A 182 -6.78 -8.23 22.80
N PRO A 183 -6.11 -8.34 23.96
CA PRO A 183 -4.89 -7.58 24.26
C PRO A 183 -3.77 -7.75 23.23
N GLU A 184 -3.65 -8.93 22.64
CA GLU A 184 -2.65 -9.28 21.64
C GLU A 184 -2.92 -8.71 20.23
N ALA A 185 -4.12 -8.17 19.98
CA ALA A 185 -4.45 -7.54 18.72
C ALA A 185 -3.56 -6.30 18.50
N PRO A 186 -2.86 -6.17 17.35
CA PRO A 186 -2.05 -4.99 17.05
C PRO A 186 -2.88 -3.71 17.04
N ARG A 187 -2.39 -2.67 17.69
CA ARG A 187 -3.05 -1.37 17.79
C ARG A 187 -2.05 -0.25 17.51
N TRP A 188 -2.40 0.62 16.57
CA TRP A 188 -1.64 1.82 16.24
C TRP A 188 -2.55 3.04 16.42
N GLN A 189 -2.26 3.87 17.43
CA GLN A 189 -3.01 5.09 17.67
C GLN A 189 -2.87 6.04 16.47
N GLN A 190 -3.98 6.64 16.07
CA GLN A 190 -4.04 7.66 15.03
C GLN A 190 -4.15 9.05 15.67
N PRO A 191 -3.71 10.13 14.99
CA PRO A 191 -3.76 11.49 15.54
C PRO A 191 -5.16 11.97 15.92
N ASP A 192 -6.22 11.43 15.29
CA ASP A 192 -7.62 11.78 15.55
C ASP A 192 -8.24 10.98 16.72
N GLY A 193 -7.43 10.23 17.46
CA GLY A 193 -7.87 9.41 18.60
C GLY A 193 -8.45 8.05 18.19
N LYS A 194 -8.57 7.76 16.89
CA LYS A 194 -8.94 6.41 16.41
C LYS A 194 -7.76 5.45 16.52
N VAL A 195 -8.05 4.17 16.37
CA VAL A 195 -7.04 3.11 16.44
C VAL A 195 -7.07 2.29 15.16
N LYS A 196 -5.94 2.24 14.46
CA LYS A 196 -5.74 1.31 13.35
C LYS A 196 -5.36 -0.06 13.91
N THR A 197 -5.95 -1.13 13.38
CA THR A 197 -5.61 -2.51 13.75
C THR A 197 -5.27 -3.37 12.52
N SER A 198 -4.70 -4.56 12.73
CA SER A 198 -4.21 -5.42 11.65
C SER A 198 -5.34 -6.28 11.07
N ALA A 199 -5.71 -6.05 9.81
CA ALA A 199 -6.66 -6.91 9.09
C ALA A 199 -6.15 -8.36 8.99
N ALA A 200 -4.83 -8.54 8.81
CA ALA A 200 -4.22 -9.86 8.75
C ALA A 200 -4.40 -10.62 10.06
N TRP A 201 -4.14 -9.94 11.19
CA TRP A 201 -4.31 -10.52 12.52
C TRP A 201 -5.77 -10.90 12.76
N LEU A 202 -6.71 -10.02 12.41
CA LEU A 202 -8.14 -10.28 12.53
C LEU A 202 -8.58 -11.49 11.69
N MET A 203 -8.11 -11.61 10.44
CA MET A 203 -8.44 -12.77 9.60
C MET A 203 -7.91 -14.09 10.19
N GLU A 204 -6.64 -14.13 10.58
CA GLU A 204 -6.04 -15.33 11.20
C GLU A 204 -6.78 -15.71 12.48
N HIS A 205 -7.10 -14.74 13.34
CA HIS A 205 -7.80 -15.00 14.59
C HIS A 205 -9.29 -15.26 14.38
N ALA A 206 -9.89 -14.90 13.24
CA ALA A 206 -11.22 -15.32 12.83
C ALA A 206 -11.25 -16.75 12.24
N GLY A 207 -10.11 -17.44 12.21
CA GLY A 207 -10.01 -18.81 11.69
C GLY A 207 -9.94 -18.88 10.17
N ILE A 208 -9.41 -17.84 9.52
CA ILE A 208 -8.96 -17.90 8.13
C ILE A 208 -7.52 -18.41 8.12
N THR A 209 -7.26 -19.47 7.36
CA THR A 209 -5.94 -20.08 7.31
C THR A 209 -5.24 -19.80 5.98
N LYS A 210 -3.92 -19.63 6.04
CA LYS A 210 -3.08 -19.60 4.84
C LYS A 210 -3.25 -20.91 4.08
N GLY A 211 -3.44 -20.82 2.77
CA GLY A 211 -3.69 -21.96 1.90
C GLY A 211 -5.15 -22.40 1.80
N GLU A 212 -6.08 -21.82 2.59
CA GLU A 212 -7.52 -22.11 2.48
C GLU A 212 -8.01 -21.85 1.04
N LYS A 213 -8.62 -22.85 0.42
CA LYS A 213 -9.14 -22.77 -0.96
C LYS A 213 -10.66 -22.64 -0.98
N LEU A 214 -11.16 -21.96 -2.00
CA LEU A 214 -12.58 -21.91 -2.37
C LEU A 214 -12.65 -21.85 -3.90
N ALA A 215 -13.14 -22.92 -4.53
CA ALA A 215 -13.10 -23.08 -5.98
C ALA A 215 -11.68 -22.79 -6.53
N GLY A 216 -11.54 -21.95 -7.56
CA GLY A 216 -10.24 -21.56 -8.11
C GLY A 216 -9.47 -20.56 -7.23
N ALA A 217 -10.12 -19.90 -6.26
CA ALA A 217 -9.51 -18.92 -5.36
C ALA A 217 -8.83 -19.57 -4.14
N GLN A 218 -7.81 -18.89 -3.62
CA GLN A 218 -7.07 -19.34 -2.44
C GLN A 218 -6.60 -18.17 -1.57
N ILE A 219 -6.54 -18.36 -0.25
CA ILE A 219 -5.76 -17.49 0.65
C ILE A 219 -4.29 -17.86 0.49
N SER A 220 -3.43 -16.88 0.16
CA SER A 220 -2.00 -17.12 -0.06
C SER A 220 -1.36 -17.93 1.07
N ASN A 221 -0.50 -18.87 0.70
CA ASN A 221 0.30 -19.66 1.65
C ASN A 221 1.31 -18.80 2.44
N LYS A 222 1.61 -17.58 1.97
CA LYS A 222 2.59 -16.68 2.59
C LYS A 222 1.93 -15.62 3.48
N HIS A 223 0.80 -15.06 3.04
CA HIS A 223 0.19 -13.92 3.72
C HIS A 223 -1.33 -13.91 3.59
N VAL A 224 -2.05 -13.90 4.73
CA VAL A 224 -3.51 -14.08 4.77
C VAL A 224 -4.31 -12.98 4.03
N LEU A 225 -3.77 -11.76 3.94
CA LEU A 225 -4.42 -10.67 3.18
C LEU A 225 -4.35 -10.86 1.67
N ALA A 226 -3.45 -11.70 1.14
CA ALA A 226 -3.35 -11.92 -0.29
C ALA A 226 -4.31 -13.03 -0.73
N LEU A 227 -5.37 -12.64 -1.43
CA LEU A 227 -6.26 -13.57 -2.12
C LEU A 227 -5.68 -13.85 -3.51
N THR A 228 -5.50 -15.12 -3.83
CA THR A 228 -4.74 -15.57 -4.99
C THR A 228 -5.59 -16.38 -5.95
N ASN A 229 -5.33 -16.23 -7.23
CA ASN A 229 -5.75 -17.18 -8.25
C ASN A 229 -4.85 -18.43 -8.18
N SER A 230 -5.43 -19.59 -7.84
CA SER A 230 -4.69 -20.86 -7.72
C SER A 230 -4.59 -21.66 -9.02
N GLY A 231 -4.97 -21.07 -10.15
CA GLY A 231 -4.80 -21.58 -11.52
C GLY A 231 -5.89 -21.06 -12.46
N ASP A 232 -7.15 -21.24 -12.07
CA ASP A 232 -8.35 -21.03 -12.88
C ASP A 232 -9.43 -20.19 -12.19
N ALA A 233 -9.06 -19.40 -11.18
CA ALA A 233 -10.01 -18.57 -10.42
C ALA A 233 -10.76 -17.59 -11.31
N THR A 234 -12.08 -17.60 -11.18
CA THR A 234 -12.96 -16.54 -11.70
C THR A 234 -12.98 -15.34 -10.76
N ALA A 235 -13.54 -14.21 -11.22
CA ALA A 235 -13.73 -13.05 -10.35
C ALA A 235 -14.68 -13.38 -9.18
N GLU A 236 -15.71 -14.17 -9.46
CA GLU A 236 -16.69 -14.67 -8.51
C GLU A 236 -16.04 -15.54 -7.43
N ASP A 237 -15.12 -16.43 -7.78
CA ASP A 237 -14.41 -17.27 -6.79
C ASP A 237 -13.64 -16.42 -5.77
N ILE A 238 -12.94 -15.38 -6.26
CA ILE A 238 -12.19 -14.44 -5.41
C ILE A 238 -13.15 -13.64 -4.52
N VAL A 239 -14.27 -13.17 -5.08
CA VAL A 239 -15.30 -12.43 -4.36
C VAL A 239 -15.94 -13.28 -3.26
N GLU A 240 -16.30 -14.54 -3.55
CA GLU A 240 -16.90 -15.45 -2.57
C GLU A 240 -15.91 -15.80 -1.44
N LEU A 241 -14.63 -16.00 -1.77
CA LEU A 241 -13.58 -16.16 -0.75
C LEU A 241 -13.43 -14.89 0.12
N ALA A 242 -13.47 -13.71 -0.48
CA ALA A 242 -13.44 -12.45 0.24
C ALA A 242 -14.67 -12.26 1.14
N LYS A 243 -15.88 -12.56 0.63
CA LYS A 243 -17.14 -12.52 1.38
C LYS A 243 -17.09 -13.45 2.59
N LYS A 244 -16.59 -14.68 2.41
CA LYS A 244 -16.37 -15.65 3.49
C LYS A 244 -15.42 -15.11 4.56
N ALA A 245 -14.27 -14.55 4.17
CA ALA A 245 -13.32 -13.99 5.11
C ALA A 245 -13.88 -12.78 5.87
N ARG A 246 -14.53 -11.86 5.16
CA ARG A 246 -15.20 -10.68 5.74
C ARG A 246 -16.28 -11.10 6.74
N LYS A 247 -17.07 -12.12 6.41
CA LYS A 247 -18.11 -12.68 7.28
C LYS A 247 -17.53 -13.25 8.58
N LYS A 248 -16.50 -14.10 8.51
CA LYS A 248 -15.87 -14.67 9.72
C LYS A 248 -15.31 -13.58 10.66
N VAL A 249 -14.66 -12.56 10.09
CA VAL A 249 -14.12 -11.43 10.87
C VAL A 249 -15.25 -10.62 11.52
N PHE A 250 -16.33 -10.37 10.78
CA PHE A 250 -17.49 -9.68 11.32
C PHE A 250 -18.20 -10.47 12.44
N GLU A 251 -18.41 -11.77 12.26
CA GLU A 251 -19.04 -12.64 13.28
C GLU A 251 -18.20 -12.71 14.56
N LYS A 252 -16.88 -12.70 14.45
CA LYS A 252 -15.99 -12.80 15.62
C LYS A 252 -15.73 -11.46 16.32
N PHE A 253 -15.56 -10.38 15.57
CA PHE A 253 -15.08 -9.09 16.10
C PHE A 253 -16.05 -7.93 15.89
N GLY A 254 -17.16 -8.12 15.18
CA GLY A 254 -18.07 -7.03 14.79
C GLY A 254 -17.46 -6.04 13.79
N ILE A 255 -16.32 -6.37 13.18
CA ILE A 255 -15.58 -5.48 12.27
C ILE A 255 -15.83 -5.88 10.81
N LYS A 256 -16.42 -4.98 10.01
CA LYS A 256 -16.56 -5.17 8.56
C LYS A 256 -15.26 -4.75 7.86
N LEU A 257 -14.53 -5.72 7.29
CA LEU A 257 -13.36 -5.43 6.47
C LEU A 257 -13.76 -4.73 5.16
N GLN A 258 -12.94 -3.77 4.74
CA GLN A 258 -13.11 -3.01 3.50
C GLN A 258 -12.05 -3.44 2.49
N ALA A 259 -12.46 -3.59 1.23
CA ALA A 259 -11.54 -3.94 0.15
C ALA A 259 -10.55 -2.80 -0.13
N GLU A 260 -9.27 -3.14 -0.29
CA GLU A 260 -8.24 -2.27 -0.85
C GLU A 260 -8.29 -2.30 -2.38
N VAL A 261 -8.52 -3.47 -2.94
CA VAL A 261 -8.63 -3.68 -4.39
C VAL A 261 -9.82 -2.94 -4.98
N GLN A 262 -9.67 -2.48 -6.23
CA GLN A 262 -10.78 -1.95 -6.99
C GLN A 262 -11.58 -3.12 -7.59
N LEU A 263 -12.84 -3.25 -7.20
CA LEU A 263 -13.78 -4.21 -7.79
C LEU A 263 -14.41 -3.57 -9.04
N VAL A 264 -14.48 -4.34 -10.13
CA VAL A 264 -15.05 -3.90 -11.41
C VAL A 264 -16.06 -4.95 -11.86
N GLY A 265 -17.34 -4.56 -11.95
CA GLY A 265 -18.42 -5.46 -12.34
C GLY A 265 -18.84 -6.48 -11.28
N VAL A 266 -18.26 -6.44 -10.09
CA VAL A 266 -18.57 -7.28 -8.94
C VAL A 266 -18.53 -6.46 -7.65
N ASP A 267 -19.14 -6.98 -6.58
CA ASP A 267 -19.15 -6.35 -5.27
C ASP A 267 -19.06 -7.39 -4.13
N LEU A 268 -18.87 -6.91 -2.90
CA LEU A 268 -18.76 -7.77 -1.73
C LEU A 268 -20.06 -7.86 -0.93
N ASP A 269 -21.13 -7.16 -1.31
CA ASP A 269 -22.38 -7.13 -0.55
C ASP A 269 -23.42 -8.14 -1.05
#